data_AF-A0A4R2BV90-F1
#
_entry.id   AF-A0A4R2BV90-F1
#
_cell.length_a   1.000
_cell.length_b   1.000
_cell.length_c   1.000
_cell.angle_alpha   90.00
_cell.angle_beta   90.00
_cell.angle_gamma   90.00
#
_symmetry.space_group_name_H-M   'P 1'
#
loop_
_entity.id
_entity.type
_entity.pdbx_description
1 polymer ?
#
loop_
_entity_poly.entity_id
_entity_poly.type
_entity_poly.pdbx_seq_one_letter_code
_entity_poly.pdbx_strand_id
1 'polypeptide(L)'
;MSESATERPVLDLLAQMTAASVQASSLDPATLMLVRIAALVAVDAAPISYLMNLGVASEVGADAEQVRGVLAAIAPIVGTARIASATGRIVEALDVAIEVAELEALDALDAQSNE
;
A
#
# COMPACT_ATOMS: atom_id res chain seq x y z
N MET A 1 -2.63 14.33 -33.23
CA MET A 1 -1.42 14.00 -32.45
C MET A 1 -1.64 12.62 -31.91
N SER A 2 -0.79 11.66 -32.28
CA SER A 2 -0.98 10.26 -31.92
C SER A 2 -0.71 10.11 -30.43
N GLU A 3 -1.77 9.93 -29.67
CA GLU A 3 -1.71 9.49 -28.27
C GLU A 3 -1.06 8.11 -28.30
N SER A 4 0.23 8.02 -27.97
CA SER A 4 0.92 6.73 -27.87
C SER A 4 0.14 5.90 -26.86
N ALA A 5 -0.41 4.77 -27.28
CA ALA A 5 -0.92 3.78 -26.34
C ALA A 5 0.21 3.48 -25.35
N THR A 6 0.02 3.89 -24.10
CA THR A 6 1.03 3.72 -23.06
C THR A 6 1.31 2.23 -22.88
N GLU A 7 2.54 1.83 -22.57
CA GLU A 7 2.93 0.42 -22.45
C GLU A 7 2.15 -0.30 -21.32
N ARG A 8 1.53 0.46 -20.41
CA ARG A 8 0.81 -0.05 -19.24
C ARG A 8 -0.54 0.67 -19.05
N PRO A 9 -1.49 0.53 -19.99
CA PRO A 9 -2.71 1.36 -20.03
C PRO A 9 -3.57 1.23 -18.77
N VAL A 10 -3.58 0.05 -18.15
CA VAL A 10 -4.31 -0.18 -16.89
C VAL A 10 -3.63 0.53 -15.72
N LEU A 11 -2.30 0.47 -15.61
CA LEU A 11 -1.58 1.10 -14.50
C LEU A 11 -1.64 2.62 -14.60
N ASP A 12 -1.55 3.17 -15.81
CA ASP A 12 -1.67 4.60 -16.04
C ASP A 12 -3.07 5.11 -15.69
N LEU A 13 -4.11 4.36 -16.06
CA LEU A 13 -5.48 4.67 -15.65
C LEU A 13 -5.62 4.65 -14.12
N LEU A 14 -5.10 3.61 -13.45
CA LEU A 14 -5.16 3.50 -11.99
C LEU A 14 -4.37 4.63 -11.30
N ALA A 15 -3.23 5.03 -11.85
CA ALA A 15 -2.44 6.15 -11.34
C ALA A 15 -3.22 7.48 -11.46
N GLN A 16 -3.86 7.72 -12.61
CA GLN A 16 -4.71 8.89 -12.82
C GLN A 16 -5.92 8.89 -11.87
N MET A 17 -6.61 7.76 -11.72
CA MET A 17 -7.72 7.62 -10.78
C MET A 17 -7.25 7.85 -9.33
N THR A 18 -6.09 7.32 -8.95
CA THR A 18 -5.51 7.51 -7.62
C THR A 18 -5.21 8.99 -7.37
N ALA A 19 -4.55 9.67 -8.30
CA ALA A 19 -4.24 11.09 -8.19
C ALA A 19 -5.49 11.96 -8.12
N ALA A 20 -6.48 11.69 -8.98
CA ALA A 20 -7.77 12.38 -8.96
C ALA A 20 -8.49 12.20 -7.62
N SER A 21 -8.45 10.99 -7.04
CA SER A 21 -9.08 10.73 -5.73
C SER A 21 -8.41 11.48 -4.58
N VAL A 22 -7.08 11.69 -4.62
CA VAL A 22 -6.38 12.52 -3.62
C VAL A 22 -6.85 13.96 -3.71
N GLN A 23 -6.92 14.52 -4.93
CA GLN A 23 -7.32 15.91 -5.15
C GLN A 23 -8.79 16.17 -4.81
N ALA A 24 -9.66 15.18 -5.01
CA ALA A 24 -11.09 15.29 -4.72
C ALA A 24 -11.41 15.17 -3.21
N SER A 25 -10.52 14.59 -2.42
CA SER A 25 -10.71 14.41 -0.98
C SER A 25 -10.46 15.71 -0.22
N SER A 26 -11.29 15.99 0.79
CA SER A 26 -11.07 17.06 1.76
C SER A 26 -10.32 16.61 3.02
N LEU A 27 -10.00 15.31 3.12
CA LEU A 27 -9.26 14.74 4.25
C LEU A 27 -7.79 15.16 4.21
N ASP A 28 -7.17 15.34 5.37
CA ASP A 28 -5.73 15.46 5.45
C ASP A 28 -5.04 14.18 4.95
N PRO A 29 -3.78 14.26 4.48
CA PRO A 29 -3.08 13.13 3.88
C PRO A 29 -3.02 11.87 4.77
N ALA A 30 -2.77 12.03 6.07
CA ALA A 30 -2.69 10.90 6.99
C ALA A 30 -4.06 10.22 7.13
N THR A 31 -5.11 10.99 7.38
CA THR A 31 -6.48 10.47 7.45
C THR A 31 -6.93 9.80 6.16
N LEU A 32 -6.60 10.39 4.99
CA LEU A 32 -6.90 9.78 3.69
C LEU A 32 -6.28 8.38 3.56
N MET A 33 -5.02 8.22 3.97
CA MET A 33 -4.33 6.92 3.90
C MET A 33 -4.92 5.90 4.87
N LEU A 34 -5.28 6.32 6.08
CA LEU A 34 -5.98 5.47 7.06
C LEU A 34 -7.33 4.96 6.52
N VAL A 35 -8.10 5.83 5.85
CA VAL A 35 -9.37 5.44 5.20
C VAL A 35 -9.13 4.46 4.05
N ARG A 36 -8.07 4.66 3.25
CA ARG A 36 -7.70 3.69 2.19
C ARG A 36 -7.35 2.33 2.76
N ILE A 37 -6.57 2.28 3.85
CA ILE A 37 -6.26 1.02 4.55
C ILE A 37 -7.55 0.35 5.04
N ALA A 38 -8.48 1.09 5.66
CA ALA A 38 -9.77 0.55 6.07
C ALA A 38 -10.56 -0.05 4.89
N ALA A 39 -10.54 0.62 3.73
CA ALA A 39 -11.19 0.13 2.53
C ALA A 39 -10.54 -1.15 1.99
N LEU A 40 -9.21 -1.26 2.00
CA LEU A 40 -8.48 -2.47 1.60
C LEU A 40 -8.87 -3.68 2.47
N VAL A 41 -9.03 -3.47 3.78
CA VAL A 41 -9.51 -4.50 4.71
C VAL A 41 -10.93 -4.92 4.37
N ALA A 42 -11.82 -3.95 4.11
CA ALA A 42 -13.22 -4.22 3.82
C ALA A 42 -13.41 -5.03 2.52
N VAL A 43 -12.62 -4.73 1.48
CA VAL A 43 -12.68 -5.41 0.18
C VAL A 43 -11.81 -6.65 0.10
N ASP A 44 -11.05 -6.95 1.15
CA ASP A 44 -10.13 -8.10 1.17
C ASP A 44 -9.11 -8.02 0.04
N ALA A 45 -8.37 -6.91 0.02
CA ALA A 45 -7.39 -6.63 -1.02
C ALA A 45 -6.19 -7.58 -1.00
N ALA A 46 -5.51 -7.71 -2.14
CA ALA A 46 -4.28 -8.49 -2.28
C ALA A 46 -3.12 -7.92 -1.44
N PRO A 47 -2.14 -8.74 -0.99
CA PRO A 47 -1.03 -8.32 -0.12
C PRO A 47 -0.30 -7.06 -0.58
N ILE A 48 0.07 -7.00 -1.87
CA ILE A 48 0.79 -5.87 -2.46
C ILE A 48 0.04 -4.53 -2.33
N SER A 49 -1.29 -4.57 -2.24
CA SER A 49 -2.11 -3.36 -2.08
C SER A 49 -1.89 -2.70 -0.72
N TYR A 50 -1.62 -3.50 0.32
CA TYR A 50 -1.29 -2.98 1.65
C TYR A 50 0.07 -2.32 1.66
N LEU A 51 1.11 -2.94 1.08
CA LEU A 51 2.45 -2.32 0.98
C LEU A 51 2.41 -0.95 0.31
N MET A 52 1.77 -0.87 -0.86
CA MET A 52 1.68 0.39 -1.62
C MET A 52 1.01 1.51 -0.82
N ASN A 53 0.09 1.19 0.09
CA ASN A 53 -0.57 2.19 0.92
C ASN A 53 0.13 2.43 2.26
N LEU A 54 0.72 1.42 2.89
CA LEU A 54 1.43 1.55 4.17
C LEU A 54 2.73 2.36 4.03
N GLY A 55 3.46 2.17 2.92
CA GLY A 55 4.66 2.98 2.64
C GLY A 55 4.32 4.47 2.56
N VAL A 56 3.34 4.82 1.73
CA VAL A 56 2.87 6.21 1.59
C VAL A 56 2.26 6.73 2.89
N ALA A 57 1.53 5.90 3.64
CA ALA A 57 0.95 6.28 4.94
C ALA A 57 2.05 6.75 5.92
N SER A 58 3.16 6.02 5.99
CA SER A 58 4.31 6.38 6.83
C SER A 58 4.92 7.73 6.41
N GLU A 59 5.09 7.95 5.10
CA GLU A 59 5.65 9.20 4.56
C GLU A 59 4.78 10.44 4.88
N VAL A 60 3.46 10.27 4.95
CA VAL A 60 2.52 11.35 5.28
C VAL A 60 2.22 11.44 6.78
N GLY A 61 2.96 10.71 7.62
CA GLY A 61 2.91 10.80 9.08
C GLY A 61 1.84 9.94 9.75
N ALA A 62 1.26 8.97 9.05
CA ALA A 62 0.40 7.97 9.69
C ALA A 62 1.25 6.88 10.35
N ASP A 63 1.08 6.67 11.65
CA ASP A 63 1.85 5.69 12.40
C ASP A 63 1.15 4.33 12.51
N ALA A 64 1.90 3.32 12.97
CA ALA A 64 1.39 1.97 13.14
C ALA A 64 0.30 1.86 14.22
N GLU A 65 0.26 2.77 15.20
CA GLU A 65 -0.79 2.79 16.23
C GLU A 65 -2.12 3.28 15.65
N GLN A 66 -2.09 4.28 14.77
CA GLN A 66 -3.26 4.73 14.03
C GLN A 66 -3.81 3.63 13.11
N VAL A 67 -2.94 2.85 12.44
CA VAL A 67 -3.38 1.69 11.66
C VAL A 67 -4.05 0.64 12.55
N ARG A 68 -3.45 0.30 13.70
CA ARG A 68 -4.08 -0.61 14.68
C ARG A 68 -5.43 -0.07 15.17
N GLY A 69 -5.50 1.24 15.43
CA GLY A 69 -6.73 1.93 15.80
C GLY A 69 -7.81 1.80 14.73
N VAL A 70 -7.47 1.96 13.45
CA VAL A 70 -8.39 1.73 12.32
C VAL A 70 -8.88 0.29 12.30
N LEU A 71 -7.99 -0.70 12.41
CA LEU A 71 -8.37 -2.12 12.42
C LEU A 71 -9.32 -2.42 13.59
N ALA A 72 -9.04 -1.91 14.77
CA ALA A 72 -9.91 -2.04 15.94
C ALA A 72 -11.27 -1.36 15.74
N ALA A 73 -11.28 -0.16 15.14
CA ALA A 73 -12.50 0.61 14.88
C ALA A 73 -13.42 -0.07 13.86
N ILE A 74 -12.87 -0.67 12.80
CA ILE A 74 -13.67 -1.32 11.77
C ILE A 74 -13.99 -2.79 12.07
N ALA A 75 -13.28 -3.44 13.02
CA ALA A 75 -13.45 -4.86 13.34
C ALA A 75 -14.92 -5.28 13.58
N PRO A 76 -15.76 -4.51 14.30
CA PRO A 76 -17.17 -4.87 14.49
C PRO A 76 -18.00 -4.79 13.20
N ILE A 77 -17.54 -4.03 12.20
CA ILE A 77 -18.25 -3.80 10.93
C ILE A 77 -17.86 -4.87 9.90
N VAL A 78 -16.57 -5.15 9.77
CA VAL A 78 -16.05 -6.09 8.75
C VAL A 78 -15.93 -7.53 9.26
N GLY A 79 -15.91 -7.72 10.58
CA GLY A 79 -15.84 -9.02 11.25
C GLY A 79 -14.42 -9.59 11.40
N THR A 80 -14.27 -10.52 12.36
CA THR A 80 -12.98 -11.11 12.74
C THR A 80 -12.25 -11.79 11.57
N ALA A 81 -13.00 -12.47 10.68
CA ALA A 81 -12.41 -13.15 9.53
C ALA A 81 -11.70 -12.17 8.57
N ARG A 82 -12.29 -10.98 8.33
CA ARG A 82 -11.68 -9.95 7.50
C ARG A 82 -10.45 -9.34 8.16
N ILE A 83 -10.51 -9.08 9.48
CA ILE A 83 -9.35 -8.58 10.22
C ILE A 83 -8.20 -9.58 10.18
N ALA A 84 -8.45 -10.86 10.45
CA ALA A 84 -7.43 -11.90 10.41
C ALA A 84 -6.81 -12.05 9.02
N SER A 85 -7.62 -12.02 7.96
CA SER A 85 -7.12 -12.08 6.59
C SER A 85 -6.26 -10.87 6.23
N ALA A 86 -6.70 -9.66 6.57
CA ALA A 86 -5.92 -8.45 6.33
C ALA A 86 -4.58 -8.47 7.06
N THR A 87 -4.57 -8.86 8.34
CA THR A 87 -3.32 -8.99 9.11
C THR A 87 -2.36 -9.98 8.45
N GLY A 88 -2.84 -11.15 8.03
CA GLY A 88 -2.00 -12.14 7.34
C GLY A 88 -1.41 -11.60 6.03
N ARG A 89 -2.22 -10.90 5.24
CA ARG A 89 -1.75 -10.29 3.98
C ARG A 89 -0.79 -9.13 4.19
N ILE A 90 -0.93 -8.36 5.27
CA ILE A 90 0.04 -7.31 5.62
C ILE A 90 1.39 -7.95 5.94
N VAL A 91 1.41 -9.02 6.74
CA VAL A 91 2.65 -9.74 7.07
C VAL A 91 3.28 -10.33 5.81
N GLU A 92 2.52 -11.06 5.00
CA GLU A 92 3.01 -11.62 3.73
C GLU A 92 3.63 -10.56 2.83
N ALA A 93 2.99 -9.38 2.75
CA ALA A 93 3.51 -8.31 1.93
C ALA A 93 4.82 -7.74 2.51
N LEU A 94 4.91 -7.55 3.84
CA LEU A 94 6.15 -7.11 4.49
C LEU A 94 7.30 -8.11 4.28
N ASP A 95 7.02 -9.41 4.36
CA ASP A 95 8.02 -10.46 4.10
C ASP A 95 8.59 -10.35 2.68
N VAL A 96 7.73 -10.21 1.67
CA VAL A 96 8.16 -10.01 0.27
C VAL A 96 8.97 -8.73 0.11
N ALA A 97 8.59 -7.63 0.78
CA ALA A 97 9.34 -6.38 0.70
C ALA A 97 10.74 -6.49 1.33
N ILE A 98 10.87 -7.25 2.41
CA ILE A 98 12.17 -7.54 3.05
C ILE A 98 13.03 -8.38 2.11
N GLU A 99 12.49 -9.47 1.55
CA GLU A 99 13.22 -10.34 0.60
C GLU A 99 13.73 -9.55 -0.61
N VAL A 100 12.91 -8.67 -1.19
CA VAL A 100 13.32 -7.80 -2.31
C VAL A 100 14.45 -6.85 -1.89
N ALA A 101 14.32 -6.21 -0.73
CA ALA A 101 15.35 -5.29 -0.24
C ALA A 101 16.68 -6.01 0.04
N GLU A 102 16.66 -7.25 0.51
CA GLU A 102 17.85 -8.08 0.71
C GLU A 102 18.51 -8.42 -0.63
N LEU A 103 17.73 -8.81 -1.64
CA LEU A 103 18.26 -9.09 -2.98
C LEU A 103 18.92 -7.85 -3.61
N GLU A 104 18.26 -6.69 -3.52
CA GLU A 104 18.81 -5.42 -4.00
C GLU A 104 20.13 -5.05 -3.29
N ALA A 105 20.23 -5.34 -1.98
CA ALA A 105 21.45 -5.10 -1.22
C ALA A 105 22.59 -6.04 -1.65
N LEU A 106 22.30 -7.31 -1.94
CA LEU A 106 23.29 -8.27 -2.45
C LEU A 106 23.82 -7.86 -3.83
N ASP A 107 22.92 -7.50 -4.75
CA ASP A 107 23.29 -7.01 -6.09
C ASP A 107 24.18 -5.76 -6.01
N ALA A 108 23.89 -4.86 -5.06
CA ALA A 108 24.70 -3.66 -4.84
C ALA A 108 26.11 -3.98 -4.29
N LEU A 109 26.28 -5.05 -3.51
CA LEU A 109 27.59 -5.52 -3.04
C LEU A 109 28.39 -6.18 -4.16
N ASP A 110 27.73 -6.98 -5.00
CA ASP A 110 28.37 -7.61 -6.16
C ASP A 110 28.83 -6.57 -7.19
N ALA A 111 28.04 -5.51 -7.41
CA ALA A 111 28.43 -4.39 -8.27
C ALA A 111 29.67 -3.64 -7.76
N GLN A 112 29.80 -3.46 -6.44
CA GLN A 112 30.96 -2.80 -5.81
C GLN A 112 32.21 -3.69 -5.76
N SER A 113 32.04 -5.02 -5.86
CA SER A 113 33.15 -5.99 -5.82
C SER A 113 33.82 -6.19 -7.18
N ASN A 114 33.16 -5.74 -8.25
CA ASN A 114 33.59 -5.90 -9.65
C ASN A 114 34.11 -4.60 -10.28
N GLU A 115 34.26 -3.54 -9.47
CA GLU A 115 34.99 -2.28 -9.75
C GLU A 115 36.35 -2.28 -9.03
#